data_AF-A0AA37ACZ0-F1
#
_entry.id   AF-A0AA37ACZ0-F1
#
_cell.length_a   1.000
_cell.length_b   1.000
_cell.length_c   1.000
_cell.angle_alpha   90.00
_cell.angle_beta   90.00
_cell.angle_gamma   90.00
#
_symmetry.space_group_name_H-M   'P 1'
#
loop_
_entity.id
_entity.type
_entity.pdbx_description
1 polymer ?
#
loop_
_entity_poly.entity_id
_entity_poly.type
_entity_poly.pdbx_seq_one_letter_code
_entity_poly.pdbx_strand_id
1 'polypeptide(L)'
;SICGAEGGTCQHTPGQRYGEQLCYLELRDPTDAYEWSFVAVPAQRKAGVLKRYGPENQGMAQLRAQAELGRKYLRELRREVTRLAMLADDSVDGGALAKAAEHLEEPELLELKRVYGAQAARRFPPVPQLRSRGAAKTEDETEFLI
;
A
#
# COMPACT_ATOMS: atom_id res chain seq x y z
N SER A 1 -18.98 -58.98 -13.24
CA SER A 1 -19.28 -59.38 -11.84
C SER A 1 -20.37 -60.44 -11.80
N ILE A 2 -20.23 -61.47 -10.96
CA ILE A 2 -21.10 -62.65 -10.72
C ILE A 2 -21.83 -63.23 -11.94
N CYS A 3 -22.80 -62.51 -12.48
CA CYS A 3 -23.62 -62.92 -13.62
C CYS A 3 -23.17 -62.33 -14.98
N GLY A 4 -22.21 -61.40 -14.98
CA GLY A 4 -21.70 -60.76 -16.19
C GLY A 4 -22.63 -59.72 -16.82
N ALA A 5 -23.81 -59.47 -16.22
CA ALA A 5 -24.78 -58.50 -16.69
C ALA A 5 -24.33 -57.05 -16.46
N GLU A 6 -24.84 -56.12 -17.26
CA GLU A 6 -24.58 -54.69 -17.11
C GLU A 6 -25.21 -54.14 -15.82
N GLY A 7 -24.62 -53.07 -15.27
CA GLY A 7 -25.09 -52.44 -14.03
C GLY A 7 -26.58 -52.09 -14.08
N GLY A 8 -27.36 -52.55 -13.10
CA GLY A 8 -28.81 -52.28 -13.02
C GLY A 8 -29.71 -53.25 -13.81
N THR A 9 -29.13 -54.22 -14.54
CA THR A 9 -29.90 -55.21 -15.33
C THR A 9 -30.06 -56.57 -14.65
N CYS A 10 -29.51 -56.73 -13.45
CA CYS A 10 -29.64 -57.93 -12.63
C CYS A 10 -30.03 -57.59 -11.19
N GLN A 11 -30.40 -58.59 -10.40
CA GLN A 11 -30.80 -58.43 -9.00
C GLN A 11 -29.61 -58.37 -8.01
N HIS A 12 -28.37 -58.34 -8.49
CA HIS A 12 -27.20 -58.32 -7.62
C HIS A 12 -26.84 -56.89 -7.18
N THR A 13 -26.55 -56.71 -5.89
CA THR A 13 -26.15 -55.43 -5.31
C THR A 13 -24.63 -55.26 -5.42
N PRO A 14 -24.10 -54.21 -6.07
CA PRO A 14 -22.67 -53.90 -6.03
C PRO A 14 -22.17 -53.72 -4.59
N GLY A 15 -21.02 -54.31 -4.27
CA GLY A 15 -20.45 -54.32 -2.92
C GLY A 15 -20.91 -55.49 -2.03
N GLN A 16 -21.92 -56.27 -2.45
CA GLN A 16 -22.40 -57.43 -1.69
C GLN A 16 -21.66 -58.72 -2.08
N ARG A 17 -21.40 -59.60 -1.10
CA ARG A 17 -20.85 -60.96 -1.36
C ARG A 17 -21.97 -61.98 -1.53
N TYR A 18 -21.80 -62.85 -2.51
CA TYR A 18 -22.66 -64.00 -2.77
C TYR A 18 -21.79 -65.26 -2.76
N GLY A 19 -21.87 -66.02 -1.67
CA GLY A 19 -20.90 -67.07 -1.37
C GLY A 19 -19.50 -66.49 -1.20
N GLU A 20 -18.52 -67.05 -1.90
CA GLU A 20 -17.14 -66.57 -1.87
C GLU A 20 -16.87 -65.38 -2.81
N GLN A 21 -17.80 -65.07 -3.73
CA GLN A 21 -17.64 -64.07 -4.78
C GLN A 21 -18.19 -62.69 -4.36
N LEU A 22 -17.43 -61.62 -4.62
CA LEU A 22 -17.85 -60.23 -4.44
C LEU A 22 -18.53 -59.72 -5.71
N CYS A 23 -19.72 -59.14 -5.58
CA CYS A 23 -20.35 -58.39 -6.65
C CYS A 23 -19.72 -56.99 -6.76
N TYR A 24 -19.23 -56.61 -7.93
CA TYR A 24 -18.72 -55.27 -8.24
C TYR A 24 -19.30 -54.75 -9.56
N LEU A 25 -19.19 -53.43 -9.80
CA LEU A 25 -19.51 -52.85 -11.10
C LEU A 25 -18.20 -52.60 -11.85
N GLU A 26 -18.17 -52.91 -13.14
CA GLU A 26 -17.04 -52.61 -14.02
C GLU A 26 -17.43 -51.43 -14.92
N LEU A 27 -16.71 -50.31 -14.79
CA LEU A 27 -16.90 -49.14 -15.67
C LEU A 27 -16.02 -49.33 -16.91
N ARG A 28 -16.64 -49.61 -18.05
CA ARG A 28 -15.96 -49.81 -19.33
C ARG A 28 -16.01 -48.51 -20.15
N ASP A 29 -14.90 -48.21 -20.81
CA ASP A 29 -14.73 -47.04 -21.69
C ASP A 29 -15.13 -45.68 -21.07
N PRO A 30 -14.61 -45.31 -19.88
CA PRO A 30 -14.87 -44.00 -19.31
C PRO A 30 -14.24 -42.90 -20.17
N THR A 31 -15.01 -41.86 -20.50
CA THR A 31 -14.49 -40.68 -21.22
C THR A 31 -13.61 -39.81 -20.32
N ASP A 32 -13.90 -39.75 -19.02
CA ASP A 32 -13.17 -38.97 -18.03
C ASP A 32 -13.47 -39.46 -16.60
N ALA A 33 -12.59 -39.17 -15.64
CA ALA A 33 -12.77 -39.53 -14.24
C ALA A 33 -12.21 -38.44 -13.31
N TYR A 34 -13.06 -37.94 -12.41
CA TYR A 34 -12.70 -36.89 -11.46
C TYR A 34 -12.74 -37.41 -10.03
N GLU A 35 -11.71 -37.07 -9.26
CA GLU A 35 -11.70 -37.22 -7.81
C GLU A 35 -11.68 -35.83 -7.16
N TRP A 36 -12.59 -35.59 -6.24
CA TRP A 36 -12.57 -34.41 -5.39
C TRP A 36 -12.55 -34.82 -3.93
N SER A 37 -11.53 -34.38 -3.21
CA SER A 37 -11.40 -34.56 -1.78
C SER A 37 -11.83 -33.28 -1.07
N PHE A 38 -12.81 -33.37 -0.17
CA PHE A 38 -13.18 -32.25 0.69
C PHE A 38 -12.30 -32.25 1.93
N VAL A 39 -11.56 -31.17 2.15
CA VAL A 39 -10.84 -30.93 3.41
C VAL A 39 -11.66 -29.98 4.27
N ALA A 40 -11.89 -30.35 5.53
CA ALA A 40 -12.49 -29.44 6.49
C ALA A 40 -11.49 -28.31 6.77
N VAL A 41 -11.68 -27.15 6.12
CA VAL A 41 -10.91 -25.95 6.46
C VAL A 41 -11.41 -25.46 7.81
N PRO A 42 -10.55 -25.36 8.85
CA PRO A 42 -11.00 -24.94 10.15
C PRO A 42 -11.59 -23.52 10.09
N ALA A 43 -12.76 -23.32 10.68
CA ALA A 43 -13.42 -22.01 10.83
C ALA A 43 -12.67 -21.04 11.77
N GLN A 44 -11.37 -21.27 11.99
CA GLN A 44 -10.52 -20.48 12.87
C GLN A 44 -10.39 -19.07 12.31
N ARG A 45 -10.87 -18.10 13.09
CA ARG A 45 -10.89 -16.67 12.72
C ARG A 45 -9.54 -16.07 12.31
N LYS A 46 -8.42 -16.72 12.66
CA LYS A 46 -7.06 -16.26 12.34
C LYS A 46 -6.32 -17.14 11.31
N ALA A 47 -6.96 -18.17 10.76
CA ALA A 47 -6.34 -19.06 9.78
C ALA A 47 -6.23 -18.46 8.36
N GLY A 48 -6.43 -17.14 8.20
CA GLY A 48 -6.24 -16.44 6.92
C GLY A 48 -7.35 -16.63 5.89
N VAL A 49 -8.41 -17.39 6.19
CA VAL A 49 -9.48 -17.74 5.22
C VAL A 49 -10.73 -16.84 5.34
N LEU A 50 -10.74 -15.85 6.23
CA LEU A 50 -11.89 -14.95 6.35
C LEU A 50 -11.84 -13.84 5.29
N LYS A 51 -12.46 -14.08 4.14
CA LYS A 51 -12.98 -12.99 3.29
C LYS A 51 -14.16 -12.36 4.02
N ARG A 52 -13.93 -11.24 4.71
CA ARG A 52 -14.99 -10.51 5.40
C ARG A 52 -15.78 -9.67 4.39
N TYR A 53 -17.01 -10.09 4.12
CA TYR A 53 -18.01 -9.27 3.41
C TYR A 53 -18.93 -8.62 4.44
N GLY A 54 -18.94 -7.29 4.50
CA GLY A 54 -19.74 -6.49 5.43
C GLY A 54 -19.33 -5.02 5.43
N PRO A 55 -20.15 -4.12 5.99
CA PRO A 55 -19.85 -2.69 6.04
C PRO A 55 -18.52 -2.45 6.76
N GLU A 56 -17.80 -1.44 6.30
CA GLU A 56 -16.48 -1.08 6.80
C GLU A 56 -16.52 -0.87 8.32
N ASN A 57 -15.64 -1.54 9.06
CA ASN A 57 -15.55 -1.32 10.51
C ASN A 57 -15.07 0.13 10.73
N GLN A 58 -15.65 0.84 11.71
CA GLN A 58 -15.25 2.21 12.05
C GLN A 58 -13.72 2.35 12.23
N GLY A 59 -13.07 1.33 12.80
CA GLY A 59 -11.61 1.30 12.91
C GLY A 59 -10.87 1.26 11.57
N MET A 60 -11.41 0.56 10.56
CA MET A 60 -10.82 0.54 9.20
C MET A 60 -11.01 1.88 8.49
N ALA A 61 -12.19 2.50 8.63
CA ALA A 61 -12.45 3.82 8.08
C ALA A 61 -11.51 4.88 8.66
N GLN A 62 -11.26 4.83 9.98
CA GLN A 62 -10.29 5.70 10.65
C GLN A 62 -8.86 5.47 10.15
N LEU A 63 -8.41 4.21 10.04
CA LEU A 63 -7.08 3.88 9.52
C LEU A 63 -6.90 4.35 8.07
N ARG A 64 -7.94 4.25 7.23
CA ARG A 64 -7.90 4.77 5.85
C ARG A 64 -7.77 6.29 5.82
N ALA A 65 -8.57 6.99 6.63
CA ALA A 65 -8.49 8.45 6.74
C ALA A 65 -7.09 8.91 7.18
N GLN A 66 -6.50 8.23 8.16
CA GLN A 66 -5.12 8.50 8.61
C GLN A 66 -4.10 8.22 7.50
N ALA A 67 -4.23 7.10 6.78
CA ALA A 67 -3.35 6.77 5.67
C ALA A 67 -3.44 7.79 4.52
N GLU A 68 -4.63 8.33 4.23
CA GLU A 68 -4.80 9.39 3.24
C GLU A 68 -4.12 10.69 3.66
N LEU A 69 -4.23 11.08 4.93
CA LEU A 69 -3.51 12.24 5.47
C LEU A 69 -2.00 12.04 5.39
N GLY A 70 -1.49 10.86 5.79
CA GLY A 70 -0.08 10.53 5.69
C GLY A 70 0.45 10.58 4.24
N ARG A 71 -0.33 10.10 3.27
CA ARG A 71 0.00 10.20 1.84
C ARG A 71 0.07 11.65 1.35
N LYS A 72 -0.84 12.51 1.79
CA LYS A 72 -0.83 13.95 1.45
C LYS A 72 0.39 14.63 2.05
N TYR A 73 0.65 14.39 3.33
CA TYR A 73 1.81 14.91 4.05
C TYR A 73 3.13 14.53 3.37
N LEU A 74 3.36 13.24 3.07
CA LEU A 74 4.58 12.80 2.38
C LEU A 74 4.73 13.42 0.98
N ARG A 75 3.63 13.57 0.25
CA ARG A 75 3.65 14.24 -1.07
C ARG A 75 4.07 15.71 -0.96
N GLU A 76 3.56 16.42 0.03
CA GLU A 76 3.94 17.82 0.27
C GLU A 76 5.38 17.94 0.73
N LEU A 77 5.83 17.06 1.63
CA LEU A 77 7.20 17.03 2.12
C LEU A 77 8.21 16.78 0.98
N ARG A 78 7.95 15.80 0.09
CA ARG A 78 8.78 15.54 -1.10
C ARG A 78 8.89 16.76 -2.01
N ARG A 79 7.77 17.46 -2.26
CA ARG A 79 7.75 18.69 -3.06
C ARG A 79 8.54 19.81 -2.40
N GLU A 80 8.43 19.97 -1.10
CA GLU A 80 9.17 20.98 -0.35
C GLU A 80 10.67 20.71 -0.34
N VAL A 81 11.10 19.47 -0.11
CA VAL A 81 12.51 19.07 -0.20
C VAL A 81 13.06 19.35 -1.59
N THR A 82 12.34 18.96 -2.64
CA THR A 82 12.75 19.20 -4.03
C THR A 82 12.92 20.70 -4.29
N ARG A 83 11.95 21.51 -3.84
CA ARG A 83 12.00 22.98 -3.98
C ARG A 83 13.20 23.58 -3.24
N LEU A 84 13.44 23.17 -2.01
CA LEU A 84 14.55 23.67 -1.19
C LEU A 84 15.90 23.31 -1.80
N ALA A 85 16.04 22.10 -2.34
CA ALA A 85 17.26 21.67 -3.00
C ALA A 85 17.53 22.49 -4.28
N MET A 86 16.51 22.74 -5.10
CA MET A 86 16.64 23.60 -6.28
C MET A 86 17.00 25.05 -5.93
N LEU A 87 16.58 25.55 -4.76
CA LEU A 87 16.98 26.87 -4.26
C LEU A 87 18.39 26.89 -3.67
N ALA A 88 18.84 25.76 -3.13
CA ALA A 88 20.14 25.64 -2.49
C ALA A 88 21.28 25.41 -3.50
N ASP A 89 21.01 24.69 -4.59
CA ASP A 89 22.02 24.26 -5.56
C ASP A 89 21.47 24.32 -7.01
N ASP A 90 22.08 25.19 -7.82
CA ASP A 90 21.71 25.43 -9.22
C ASP A 90 22.11 24.25 -10.15
N SER A 91 22.90 23.29 -9.66
CA SER A 91 23.35 22.11 -10.43
C SER A 91 22.40 20.91 -10.34
N VAL A 92 21.43 20.95 -9.42
CA VAL A 92 20.52 19.83 -9.17
C VAL A 92 19.34 19.86 -10.12
N ASP A 93 19.18 18.80 -10.92
CA ASP A 93 17.98 18.62 -11.73
C ASP A 93 16.77 18.28 -10.85
N GLY A 94 15.79 19.19 -10.83
CA GLY A 94 14.59 19.03 -10.01
C GLY A 94 13.76 17.79 -10.36
N GLY A 95 13.78 17.36 -11.62
CA GLY A 95 13.08 16.15 -12.07
C GLY A 95 13.71 14.87 -11.52
N ALA A 96 15.03 14.75 -11.60
CA ALA A 96 15.80 13.65 -11.03
C ALA A 96 15.66 13.59 -9.50
N LEU A 97 15.75 14.74 -8.83
CA LEU A 97 15.59 14.80 -7.38
C LEU A 97 14.18 14.44 -6.93
N ALA A 98 13.14 14.91 -7.65
CA ALA A 98 11.76 14.55 -7.35
C ALA A 98 11.54 13.02 -7.41
N LYS A 99 12.10 12.36 -8.43
CA LYS A 99 12.07 10.90 -8.56
C LYS A 99 12.83 10.20 -7.42
N ALA A 100 14.01 10.71 -7.06
CA ALA A 100 14.76 10.16 -5.93
C ALA A 100 13.97 10.28 -4.61
N ALA A 101 13.29 11.41 -4.38
CA ALA A 101 12.49 11.66 -3.19
C ALA A 101 11.27 10.73 -3.05
N GLU A 102 10.78 10.12 -4.12
CA GLU A 102 9.69 9.13 -4.07
C GLU A 102 10.08 7.86 -3.30
N HIS A 103 11.38 7.53 -3.28
CA HIS A 103 11.91 6.34 -2.61
C HIS A 103 12.39 6.60 -1.17
N LEU A 104 12.32 7.85 -0.71
CA LEU A 104 12.71 8.22 0.66
C LEU A 104 11.52 8.17 1.60
N GLU A 105 11.82 7.74 2.83
CA GLU A 105 10.91 7.71 3.96
C GLU A 105 10.90 9.05 4.70
N GLU A 106 9.90 9.25 5.57
CA GLU A 106 9.71 10.48 6.35
C GLU A 106 10.99 11.00 7.05
N PRO A 107 11.74 10.19 7.82
CA PRO A 107 12.91 10.70 8.55
C PRO A 107 14.00 11.22 7.61
N GLU A 108 14.19 10.56 6.47
CA GLU A 108 15.19 10.96 5.47
C GLU A 108 14.78 12.28 4.80
N LEU A 109 13.49 12.41 4.45
CA LEU A 109 12.95 13.64 3.88
C LEU A 109 13.03 14.82 4.85
N LEU A 110 12.80 14.59 6.15
CA LEU A 110 12.93 15.64 7.17
C LEU A 110 14.37 16.12 7.31
N GLU A 111 15.34 15.21 7.27
CA GLU A 111 16.75 15.57 7.33
C GLU A 111 17.17 16.36 6.10
N LEU A 112 16.74 15.94 4.90
CA LEU A 112 16.97 16.72 3.67
C LEU A 112 16.33 18.10 3.73
N LYS A 113 15.10 18.22 4.24
CA LYS A 113 14.43 19.51 4.44
C LYS A 113 15.25 20.42 5.36
N ARG A 114 15.81 19.89 6.44
CA ARG A 114 16.66 20.64 7.39
C ARG A 114 17.94 21.14 6.70
N VAL A 115 18.64 20.26 5.99
CA VAL A 115 19.92 20.59 5.33
C VAL A 115 19.72 21.59 4.20
N TYR A 116 18.83 21.29 3.24
CA TYR A 116 18.57 22.19 2.11
C TYR A 116 17.89 23.48 2.54
N GLY A 117 17.05 23.45 3.58
CA GLY A 117 16.48 24.66 4.17
C GLY A 117 17.55 25.60 4.72
N ALA A 118 18.53 25.08 5.45
CA ALA A 118 19.64 25.88 5.96
C ALA A 118 20.52 26.42 4.83
N GLN A 119 20.77 25.63 3.78
CA GLN A 119 21.55 26.07 2.63
C GLN A 119 20.82 27.15 1.81
N ALA A 120 19.54 26.94 1.52
CA ALA A 120 18.70 27.92 0.81
C ALA A 120 18.61 29.25 1.58
N ALA A 121 18.44 29.19 2.91
CA ALA A 121 18.42 30.40 3.75
C ALA A 121 19.77 31.14 3.79
N ARG A 122 20.91 30.43 3.63
CA ARG A 122 22.22 31.07 3.49
C ARG A 122 22.38 31.78 2.14
N ARG A 123 21.86 31.17 1.06
CA ARG A 123 21.92 31.74 -0.29
C ARG A 123 20.93 32.89 -0.47
N PHE A 124 19.76 32.79 0.14
CA PHE A 124 18.69 33.78 0.14
C PHE A 124 18.32 34.14 1.58
N PRO A 125 19.11 34.98 2.26
CA PRO A 125 18.82 35.38 3.63
C PRO A 125 17.49 36.14 3.67
N PRO A 126 16.57 35.80 4.60
CA PRO A 126 15.31 36.52 4.73
C PRO A 126 15.61 37.95 5.15
N VAL A 127 15.28 38.92 4.30
CA VAL A 127 15.42 40.35 4.63
C VAL A 127 14.22 40.75 5.49
N PRO A 128 14.43 41.23 6.73
CA PRO A 128 13.34 41.74 7.54
C PRO A 128 12.68 42.93 6.83
N GLN A 129 11.38 42.84 6.57
CA GLN A 129 10.60 43.93 5.96
C GLN A 129 10.47 45.14 6.90
N LEU A 130 10.69 44.93 8.20
CA LEU A 130 10.68 45.98 9.22
C LEU A 130 12.11 46.38 9.56
N ARG A 131 12.39 47.69 9.47
CA ARG A 131 13.67 48.28 9.87
C ARG A 131 13.87 48.02 11.36
N SER A 132 14.99 47.37 11.72
CA SER A 132 15.41 47.25 13.12
C SER A 132 15.49 48.64 13.74
N ARG A 133 14.79 48.86 14.86
CA ARG A 133 14.74 50.11 15.64
C ARG A 133 16.07 50.34 16.39
N GLY A 134 17.18 50.31 15.66
CA GLY A 134 18.54 50.47 16.18
C GLY A 134 19.53 51.08 15.19
N ALA A 135 19.10 51.40 13.96
CA ALA A 135 19.93 52.07 12.97
C ALA A 135 19.26 53.38 12.50
N ALA A 136 18.97 54.28 13.44
CA ALA A 136 18.78 55.68 13.14
C ALA A 136 20.10 56.40 13.42
N LYS A 137 20.99 56.41 12.41
CA LYS A 137 21.98 57.48 12.32
C LYS A 137 21.27 58.68 11.70
N THR A 138 21.43 59.80 12.39
CA THR A 138 21.01 61.17 12.07
C THR A 138 21.53 61.61 10.71
N GLU A 139 20.66 61.88 9.73
CA GLU A 139 20.95 62.80 8.63
C GLU A 139 19.68 63.61 8.29
N ASP A 140 19.81 64.91 8.56
CA ASP A 140 19.14 66.12 8.08
C ASP A 140 17.61 66.33 8.17
N GLU A 141 17.21 67.07 9.22
CA GLU A 141 15.92 67.75 9.41
C GLU A 141 15.77 69.04 8.56
N THR A 142 16.15 69.07 7.27
CA THR A 142 15.94 70.27 6.45
C THR A 142 15.41 70.04 5.04
N GLU A 143 14.34 69.25 4.87
CA GLU A 143 13.57 69.27 3.62
C GLU A 143 12.05 69.24 3.85
N PHE A 144 11.55 70.19 4.64
CA PHE A 144 10.15 70.65 4.50
C PHE A 144 10.08 72.15 4.79
N LEU A 145 10.41 72.97 3.79
CA LEU A 145 9.95 74.35 3.70
C LEU A 145 8.90 74.43 2.58
N ILE A 146 7.65 74.56 3.04
CA ILE A 146 6.40 75.04 2.41
C ILE A 146 6.22 74.79 0.91
#